data_AF-A0A847ZUT3-F1
#
_entry.id   AF-A0A847ZUT3-F1
#
_cell.length_a   1.000
_cell.length_b   1.000
_cell.length_c   1.000
_cell.angle_alpha   90.00
_cell.angle_beta   90.00
_cell.angle_gamma   90.00
#
_symmetry.space_group_name_H-M   'P 1'
#
loop_
_entity.id
_entity.type
_entity.pdbx_description
1 polymer ?
#
loop_
_entity_poly.entity_id
_entity_poly.type
_entity_poly.pdbx_seq_one_letter_code
_entity_poly.pdbx_strand_id
1 'polypeptide(L)' 'MNISVPKVGLVQLGCPKNLVDSERILTQLRAEGYVIAPGYADADVVIVNTCGFLDSAKAESLSAIGEALEENGRVIVTG' A
#
# COMPACT_ATOMS: atom_id res chain seq x y z
N MET A 1 -6.80 2.47 27.72
CA MET A 1 -7.13 2.01 26.35
C MET A 1 -5.81 1.64 25.71
N ASN A 2 -5.63 0.37 25.33
CA ASN A 2 -4.42 -0.07 24.64
C ASN A 2 -4.54 0.43 23.20
N ILE A 3 -3.90 1.55 22.87
CA ILE A 3 -3.87 2.04 21.49
C ILE A 3 -2.89 1.13 20.74
N SER A 4 -3.41 0.10 20.07
CA SER A 4 -2.61 -0.72 19.18
C SER A 4 -2.11 0.16 18.04
N VAL A 5 -0.78 0.21 17.87
CA VAL A 5 -0.16 0.93 16.77
C VAL A 5 -0.63 0.30 15.44
N PRO A 6 -1.28 1.06 14.54
CA PRO A 6 -1.79 0.48 13.30
C PRO A 6 -0.65 0.01 12.40
N LYS A 7 -0.84 -1.16 11.79
CA LYS A 7 0.06 -1.77 10.82
C LYS A 7 -0.39 -1.42 9.41
N VAL A 8 0.54 -0.99 8.56
CA VAL A 8 0.27 -0.58 7.18
C VAL A 8 1.06 -1.46 6.23
N GLY A 9 0.36 -2.12 5.31
CA GLY A 9 0.97 -2.78 4.16
C GLY A 9 1.09 -1.80 3.00
N LEU A 10 2.11 -1.95 2.15
CA LEU A 10 2.27 -1.10 0.97
C LEU A 10 2.68 -1.92 -0.25
N VAL A 11 1.95 -1.72 -1.35
CA VAL A 11 2.21 -2.29 -2.67
C VAL A 11 2.56 -1.15 -3.60
N GLN A 12 3.65 -1.32 -4.35
CA GLN A 12 4.09 -0.36 -5.35
C GLN A 12 4.04 -1.00 -6.73
N LEU A 13 3.36 -0.35 -7.67
CA LEU A 13 3.22 -0.78 -9.05
C LEU A 13 3.54 0.36 -10.02
N GLY A 14 3.80 0.01 -11.28
CA GLY A 14 4.04 0.99 -12.34
C GLY A 14 5.51 1.40 -12.48
N CYS A 15 5.78 2.70 -12.45
CA CYS A 15 7.06 3.27 -12.87
C CYS A 15 8.00 3.61 -11.69
N PRO A 16 9.30 3.90 -11.94
CA PRO A 16 10.25 4.26 -10.88
C PRO A 16 9.84 5.45 -10.01
N LYS A 17 8.98 6.35 -10.51
CA LYS A 17 8.41 7.44 -9.71
C LYS A 17 7.62 6.90 -8.51
N ASN A 18 6.82 5.85 -8.72
CA ASN A 18 6.01 5.25 -7.66
C ASN A 18 6.87 4.57 -6.60
N LEU A 19 8.05 4.08 -6.95
CA LEU A 19 9.02 3.57 -5.98
C LEU A 19 9.46 4.69 -5.03
N VAL A 20 9.92 5.82 -5.58
CA VAL A 20 10.36 6.98 -4.80
C VAL A 20 9.21 7.55 -3.96
N ASP A 21 8.01 7.64 -4.52
CA ASP A 21 6.84 8.12 -3.79
C ASP A 21 6.45 7.14 -2.66
N SER A 22 6.56 5.83 -2.88
CA SER A 22 6.35 4.81 -1.86
C SER A 22 7.36 4.89 -0.71
N GLU A 23 8.64 5.13 -1.01
CA GLU A 23 9.67 5.35 0.03
C GLU A 23 9.36 6.56 0.90
N ARG A 24 8.84 7.65 0.30
CA ARG A 24 8.40 8.84 1.03
C ARG A 24 7.22 8.53 1.95
N ILE A 25 6.22 7.81 1.44
CA ILE A 25 5.06 7.36 2.24
C ILE A 25 5.54 6.53 3.43
N LEU A 26 6.40 5.52 3.21
CA LEU A 26 6.93 4.67 4.27
C LEU A 26 7.74 5.45 5.31
N THR A 27 8.53 6.43 4.87
CA THR A 27 9.31 7.29 5.76
C THR A 27 8.40 8.13 6.66
N GLN A 28 7.36 8.72 6.09
CA GLN A 28 6.40 9.54 6.83
C GLN A 28 5.60 8.69 7.84
N LEU A 29 5.08 7.54 7.41
CA LEU A 29 4.34 6.62 8.28
C LEU A 29 5.18 6.18 9.48
N ARG A 30 6.46 5.85 9.26
CA ARG A 30 7.38 5.52 10.36
C ARG A 30 7.62 6.70 11.29
N ALA A 31 7.77 7.91 10.76
CA ALA A 31 7.95 9.12 11.56
C ALA A 31 6.72 9.44 12.43
N GLU A 32 5.53 9.09 11.96
CA GLU A 32 4.26 9.21 12.70
C GLU A 32 3.99 8.03 13.65
N GLY A 33 4.88 7.03 13.68
CA GLY A 33 4.83 5.91 14.61
C GLY A 33 4.04 4.70 14.13
N TYR A 34 3.62 4.64 12.86
CA TYR A 34 2.98 3.46 12.28
C TYR A 34 3.99 2.31 12.09
N VAL A 35 3.48 1.08 12.12
CA VAL A 35 4.28 -0.13 11.85
C VAL A 35 4.07 -0.58 10.41
N ILE A 36 5.13 -0.99 9.73
CA ILE A 36 5.02 -1.53 8.37
C ILE A 36 4.83 -3.04 8.44
N ALA A 37 3.74 -3.54 7.86
CA ALA A 37 3.45 -4.96 7.78
C ALA A 37 4.26 -5.61 6.64
N PRO A 38 4.73 -6.85 6.80
CA PRO A 38 5.46 -7.57 5.76
C PRO A 38 4.55 -8.10 4.63
N GLY A 39 3.23 -8.15 4.83
CA GLY A 39 2.26 -8.65 3.86
C GLY A 39 0.83 -8.17 4.14
N TYR A 40 -0.12 -8.53 3.28
CA TYR A 40 -1.49 -8.03 3.32
C TYR A 40 -2.26 -8.51 4.56
N ALA A 41 -2.16 -9.80 4.88
CA ALA A 41 -2.86 -10.39 6.02
C ALA A 41 -2.43 -9.82 7.39
N ASP A 42 -1.20 -9.29 7.49
CA ASP A 42 -0.64 -8.75 8.74
C ASP A 42 -0.91 -7.24 8.91
N ALA A 43 -1.50 -6.58 7.91
CA ALA A 43 -1.78 -5.15 7.93
C ALA A 43 -3.19 -4.84 8.48
N ASP A 44 -3.39 -3.67 9.05
CA ASP A 44 -4.73 -3.14 9.35
C ASP A 44 -5.34 -2.41 8.14
N VAL A 45 -4.48 -2.00 7.20
CA VAL A 45 -4.81 -1.37 5.92
C VAL A 45 -3.67 -1.58 4.92
N VAL A 46 -4.01 -1.82 3.65
CA VAL A 46 -3.03 -1.90 2.55
C VAL A 46 -3.12 -0.67 1.67
N ILE A 47 -1.98 -0.03 1.41
CA ILE A 47 -1.86 1.06 0.44
C ILE A 47 -1.38 0.47 -0.89
N VAL A 48 -2.13 0.66 -1.97
CA VAL A 48 -1.71 0.33 -3.33
C VAL A 48 -1.33 1.62 -4.05
N ASN A 49 -0.04 1.85 -4.23
CA ASN A 49 0.51 2.99 -4.96
C ASN A 49 0.80 2.59 -6.41
N THR A 50 0.01 3.10 -7.35
CA THR A 50 0.02 2.66 -8.75
C THR A 50 -0.06 3.82 -9.74
N CYS A 51 0.09 3.56 -11.04
CA CYS A 51 -0.01 4.56 -12.08
C CYS A 51 -1.32 4.38 -12.86
N GLY A 52 -2.17 5.40 -12.87
CA GLY A 52 -3.44 5.38 -13.63
C GLY A 52 -3.28 5.63 -15.13
N PHE A 53 -2.07 5.91 -15.61
CA PHE A 53 -1.84 6.34 -17.01
C PHE A 53 -1.39 5.20 -17.93
N LEU A 54 -0.50 4.32 -17.45
CA LEU A 54 0.02 3.20 -18.24
C LEU A 54 -1.00 2.05 -18.24
N ASP A 55 -1.37 1.56 -19.43
CA ASP A 55 -2.37 0.48 -19.55
C ASP A 55 -1.89 -0.84 -18.93
N SER A 56 -0.59 -1.15 -18.99
CA SER A 56 -0.01 -2.31 -18.28
C SER A 56 -0.18 -2.17 -16.77
N ALA A 57 0.09 -0.97 -16.23
CA ALA A 57 -0.06 -0.69 -14.81
C ALA A 57 -1.52 -0.80 -14.36
N LYS A 58 -2.52 -0.44 -15.20
CA LYS A 58 -3.94 -0.57 -14.84
C LYS A 58 -4.35 -2.02 -14.57
N ALA A 59 -3.97 -2.94 -15.45
CA ALA A 59 -4.30 -4.36 -15.29
C ALA A 59 -3.66 -4.94 -14.03
N GLU A 60 -2.37 -4.66 -13.81
CA GLU A 60 -1.64 -5.05 -12.60
C GLU A 60 -2.27 -4.44 -11.33
N SER A 61 -2.70 -3.17 -11.41
CA SER A 61 -3.38 -2.49 -10.30
C SER A 61 -4.65 -3.19 -9.89
N LEU A 62 -5.49 -3.55 -10.86
CA LEU A 62 -6.76 -4.21 -10.59
C LEU A 62 -6.54 -5.58 -9.94
N SER A 63 -5.54 -6.34 -10.38
CA SER A 63 -5.16 -7.61 -9.74
C SER A 63 -4.72 -7.39 -8.29
N ALA A 64 -3.78 -6.47 -8.06
CA ALA A 64 -3.25 -6.21 -6.72
C ALA A 64 -4.31 -5.64 -5.76
N ILE A 65 -5.21 -4.78 -6.25
CA ILE A 65 -6.34 -4.27 -5.45
C ILE A 65 -7.28 -5.42 -5.08
N GLY A 66 -7.56 -6.33 -6.02
CA GLY A 66 -8.39 -7.52 -5.77
C GLY A 66 -7.78 -8.42 -4.70
N GLU A 67 -6.50 -8.77 -4.85
CA GLU A 67 -5.75 -9.58 -3.87
C GLU A 67 -5.73 -8.92 -2.49
N ALA A 68 -5.44 -7.61 -2.42
CA ALA A 68 -5.43 -6.88 -1.16
C ALA A 68 -6.82 -6.79 -0.50
N LEU A 69 -7.89 -6.67 -1.29
CA LEU A 69 -9.27 -6.71 -0.77
C LEU A 69 -9.63 -8.10 -0.25
N GLU A 70 -9.19 -9.16 -0.91
CA GLU A 70 -9.45 -10.54 -0.50
C GLU A 70 -8.69 -10.90 0.80
N GLU A 71 -7.40 -10.57 0.88
CA GLU A 71 -6.55 -10.94 2.01
C GLU A 71 -6.65 -10.00 3.22
N ASN A 72 -6.89 -8.70 3.01
CA ASN A 72 -6.93 -7.70 4.07
C ASN A 72 -8.33 -7.15 4.35
N GLY A 73 -9.11 -6.89 3.28
CA GLY A 73 -10.43 -6.27 3.38
C GLY A 73 -10.44 -4.73 3.48
N ARG A 74 -9.29 -4.07 3.71
CA ARG A 74 -9.20 -2.60 3.78
C ARG A 74 -8.06 -2.08 2.91
N VAL A 75 -8.42 -1.39 1.83
CA VAL A 75 -7.46 -0.91 0.83
C VAL A 75 -7.60 0.59 0.59
N ILE A 76 -6.46 1.28 0.50
CA ILE A 76 -6.33 2.66 0.05
C ILE A 76 -5.58 2.64 -1.27
N VAL A 77 -6.14 3.24 -2.32
CA VAL A 77 -5.48 3.34 -3.63
C VAL A 77 -4.97 4.76 -3.84
N THR A 78 -3.70 4.90 -4.23
CA THR A 78 -3.04 6.18 -4.51
C THR A 78 -2.12 6.06 -5.74
N GLY A 79 -1.64 7.18 -6.26
CA GLY A 79 -0.90 7.24 -7.52
C GLY A 79 -0.83 8.62 -8.15
#